data_AF-A0A925FEN7-F1
#
_entry.id   AF-A0A925FEN7-F1
#
_cell.length_a   1.000
_cell.length_b   1.000
_cell.length_c   1.000
_cell.angle_alpha   90.00
_cell.angle_beta   90.00
_cell.angle_gamma   90.00
#
_symmetry.space_group_name_H-M   'P 1'
#
loop_
_entity.id
_entity.type
_entity.pdbx_description
1 polymer ?
#
loop_
_entity_poly.entity_id
_entity_poly.type
_entity_poly.pdbx_seq_one_letter_code
_entity_poly.pdbx_strand_id
1 'polypeptide(L)'
;MAARKATSHKISLKEAAKLTDRHRQAVVAAGKGKRSVTPGDLGGAFDKKAVTKMLERADAKYLRFYYGTNAKGQRELVLVASDAKGNDLTETTLDGHLPCPPFCPPEDSLLRG
;
A
#
# COMPACT_ATOMS: atom_id res chain seq x y z
N MET A 1 -12.49 9.82 22.59
CA MET A 1 -12.18 9.32 21.23
C MET A 1 -13.00 10.12 20.24
N ALA A 2 -12.38 10.87 19.33
CA ALA A 2 -13.11 11.62 18.32
C ALA A 2 -13.63 10.67 17.24
N ALA A 3 -14.94 10.66 17.01
CA ALA A 3 -15.55 9.92 15.91
C ALA A 3 -14.99 10.46 14.58
N ARG A 4 -14.31 9.59 13.83
CA ARG A 4 -13.68 9.95 12.56
C ARG A 4 -14.80 10.18 11.53
N LYS A 5 -14.90 11.39 10.98
CA LYS A 5 -15.86 11.73 9.91
C LYS A 5 -15.66 10.75 8.76
N ALA A 6 -16.75 10.10 8.31
CA ALA A 6 -16.72 9.17 7.18
C ALA A 6 -16.41 9.94 5.88
N THR A 7 -15.13 10.13 5.59
CA THR A 7 -14.67 10.59 4.28
C THR A 7 -14.85 9.45 3.30
N SER A 8 -15.58 9.67 2.21
CA SER A 8 -15.63 8.73 1.08
C SER A 8 -14.20 8.39 0.67
N HIS A 9 -13.80 7.12 0.78
CA HIS A 9 -12.48 6.62 0.36
C HIS A 9 -12.36 6.50 -1.18
N LYS A 10 -13.16 7.27 -1.93
CA LYS A 10 -13.21 7.24 -3.39
C LYS A 10 -12.53 8.48 -3.96
N ILE A 11 -11.67 8.27 -4.95
CA ILE A 11 -11.06 9.32 -5.79
C ILE A 11 -11.44 9.07 -7.25
N SER A 12 -11.36 10.09 -8.10
CA SER A 12 -11.58 9.93 -9.55
C SER A 12 -10.41 9.20 -10.21
N LEU A 13 -10.65 8.56 -11.36
CA LEU A 13 -9.58 7.92 -12.14
C LEU A 13 -8.46 8.91 -12.50
N LYS A 14 -8.84 10.14 -12.89
CA LYS A 14 -7.90 11.22 -13.22
C LYS A 14 -7.01 11.59 -12.03
N GLU A 15 -7.57 11.65 -10.83
CA GLU A 15 -6.78 11.95 -9.63
C GLU A 15 -5.89 10.77 -9.23
N ALA A 16 -6.41 9.54 -9.32
CA ALA A 16 -5.64 8.33 -9.08
C ALA A 16 -4.41 8.26 -10.01
N ALA A 17 -4.60 8.50 -11.31
CA ALA A 17 -3.52 8.52 -12.30
C ALA A 17 -2.42 9.53 -11.94
N LYS A 18 -2.80 10.78 -11.62
CA LYS A 18 -1.86 11.82 -11.18
C LYS A 18 -1.07 11.42 -9.94
N LEU A 19 -1.72 10.84 -8.94
CA LEU A 19 -1.06 10.42 -7.70
C LEU A 19 -0.04 9.31 -7.97
N THR A 20 -0.43 8.29 -8.74
CA THR A 20 0.46 7.18 -9.08
C THR A 20 1.60 7.59 -10.01
N ASP A 21 1.39 8.57 -10.88
CA ASP A 21 2.46 9.11 -11.73
C ASP A 21 3.51 9.87 -10.95
N ARG A 22 3.09 10.74 -10.03
CA ARG A 22 4.03 11.43 -9.13
C ARG A 22 4.85 10.41 -8.34
N HIS A 23 4.23 9.32 -7.88
CA HIS A 23 4.94 8.23 -7.21
C HIS A 23 6.00 7.58 -8.13
N ARG A 24 5.63 7.18 -9.35
CA ARG A 24 6.56 6.59 -10.33
C ARG A 24 7.71 7.55 -10.65
N GLN A 25 7.43 8.82 -10.90
CA GLN A 25 8.44 9.84 -11.18
C GLN A 25 9.40 10.04 -9.99
N ALA A 26 8.87 10.09 -8.77
CA ALA A 26 9.68 10.21 -7.56
C ALA A 26 10.63 9.02 -7.36
N VAL A 27 10.15 7.80 -7.61
CA VAL A 27 10.96 6.57 -7.58
C VAL A 27 12.09 6.63 -8.61
N VAL A 28 11.78 7.02 -9.85
CA VAL A 28 12.79 7.16 -10.93
C VAL A 28 13.82 8.24 -10.59
N ALA A 29 13.38 9.38 -10.08
CA ALA A 29 14.25 10.48 -9.67
C ALA A 29 15.18 10.08 -8.51
N ALA A 30 14.66 9.35 -7.51
CA ALA A 30 15.46 8.82 -6.41
C ALA A 30 16.55 7.85 -6.90
N GLY A 31 16.20 6.95 -7.83
CA GLY A 31 17.15 6.04 -8.47
C GLY A 31 18.25 6.75 -9.27
N LYS A 32 17.94 7.90 -9.90
CA LYS A 32 18.92 8.75 -10.59
C LYS A 32 19.78 9.60 -9.64
N GLY A 33 19.23 9.96 -8.48
CA GLY A 33 19.81 10.89 -7.50
C GLY A 33 20.72 10.28 -6.42
N LYS A 34 21.16 9.02 -6.57
CA LYS A 34 22.00 8.27 -5.60
C LYS A 34 21.31 7.89 -4.26
N ARG A 35 20.01 8.12 -4.08
CA ARG A 35 19.27 7.50 -2.96
C ARG A 35 18.92 6.07 -3.36
N SER A 36 19.36 5.08 -2.60
CA SER A 36 18.93 3.69 -2.81
C SER A 36 17.41 3.59 -2.66
N VAL A 37 16.72 3.29 -3.76
CA VAL A 37 15.30 2.92 -3.74
C VAL A 37 15.21 1.50 -3.20
N THR A 38 14.51 1.32 -2.09
CA THR A 38 14.24 -0.01 -1.53
C THR A 38 12.85 -0.49 -1.95
N PRO A 39 12.57 -1.82 -1.89
CA PRO A 39 11.25 -2.35 -2.20
C PRO A 39 10.08 -1.66 -1.48
N GLY A 40 10.26 -1.20 -0.24
CA GLY A 40 9.22 -0.46 0.50
C GLY A 40 9.14 1.04 0.23
N ASP A 41 10.03 1.60 -0.60
CA ASP A 41 9.82 2.93 -1.19
C ASP A 41 8.90 2.87 -2.43
N LEU A 42 8.58 1.65 -2.89
CA LEU A 42 7.71 1.39 -4.02
C LEU A 42 6.27 1.15 -3.55
N GLY A 43 5.34 1.17 -4.51
CA GLY A 43 4.02 0.61 -4.27
C GLY A 43 4.12 -0.91 -4.11
N GLY A 44 3.05 -1.54 -3.66
CA GLY A 44 3.02 -2.99 -3.48
C GLY A 44 1.70 -3.61 -3.88
N ALA A 45 1.78 -4.75 -4.57
CA ALA A 45 0.63 -5.61 -4.78
C ALA A 45 0.63 -6.74 -3.73
N PHE A 46 -0.57 -7.07 -3.25
CA PHE A 46 -0.82 -8.18 -2.34
C PHE A 46 -1.73 -9.19 -3.02
N ASP A 47 -1.59 -10.46 -2.64
CA ASP A 47 -2.46 -11.52 -3.16
C ASP A 47 -3.92 -11.27 -2.78
N LYS A 48 -4.82 -11.42 -3.76
CA LYS A 48 -6.26 -11.21 -3.56
C LYS A 48 -6.80 -12.14 -2.47
N LYS A 49 -6.45 -13.43 -2.47
CA LYS A 49 -6.99 -14.39 -1.49
C LYS A 49 -6.55 -14.04 -0.08
N ALA A 50 -5.29 -13.64 0.09
CA ALA A 50 -4.75 -13.21 1.37
C ALA A 50 -5.48 -11.97 1.91
N VAL A 51 -5.65 -10.93 1.09
CA VAL A 51 -6.37 -9.70 1.49
C VAL A 51 -7.85 -9.99 1.77
N THR A 52 -8.51 -10.79 0.93
CA THR A 52 -9.90 -11.18 1.14
C THR A 52 -10.06 -11.96 2.45
N LYS A 53 -9.22 -12.96 2.72
CA LYS A 53 -9.27 -13.74 3.96
C LYS A 53 -9.08 -12.87 5.21
N MET A 54 -8.19 -11.87 5.13
CA MET A 54 -8.00 -10.88 6.19
C MET A 54 -9.29 -10.07 6.44
N LEU A 55 -9.94 -9.62 5.37
CA LEU A 55 -11.14 -8.76 5.43
C LEU A 55 -12.46 -9.52 5.67
N GLU A 56 -12.49 -10.83 5.45
CA GLU A 56 -13.65 -11.70 5.74
C GLU A 56 -13.89 -11.89 7.25
N ARG A 57 -12.93 -11.51 8.09
CA ARG A 57 -13.13 -11.48 9.55
C ARG A 57 -14.27 -10.52 9.92
N ALA A 58 -15.21 -11.00 10.74
CA ALA A 58 -16.37 -10.22 11.14
C ALA A 58 -16.01 -8.94 11.95
N ASP A 59 -14.89 -8.99 12.68
CA ASP A 59 -14.35 -7.88 13.47
C ASP A 59 -13.48 -6.91 12.65
N ALA A 60 -13.07 -7.26 11.42
CA ALA A 60 -12.33 -6.37 10.53
C ALA A 60 -13.24 -5.25 10.01
N LYS A 61 -12.88 -3.99 10.29
CA LYS A 61 -13.59 -2.79 9.81
C LYS A 61 -12.75 -1.90 8.94
N TYR A 62 -11.43 -1.99 9.05
CA TYR A 62 -10.50 -1.19 8.26
C TYR A 62 -9.32 -2.03 7.79
N LEU A 63 -8.81 -1.71 6.61
CA LEU A 63 -7.49 -2.12 6.17
C LEU A 63 -6.49 -1.02 6.51
N ARG A 64 -5.49 -1.35 7.33
CA ARG A 64 -4.37 -0.47 7.67
C ARG A 64 -3.12 -0.94 6.94
N PHE A 65 -2.24 0.00 6.64
CA PHE A 65 -0.90 -0.30 6.16
C PHE A 65 0.15 0.44 6.97
N TYR A 66 1.33 -0.17 7.11
CA TYR A 66 2.51 0.41 7.74
C TYR A 66 3.70 0.36 6.78
N TYR A 67 4.61 1.33 6.93
CA TYR A 67 5.96 1.26 6.38
C TYR A 67 6.88 0.62 7.43
N GLY A 68 6.96 -0.70 7.43
CA GLY A 68 7.84 -1.47 8.30
C GLY A 68 9.31 -1.42 7.85
N THR A 69 10.20 -1.93 8.69
CA THR A 69 11.61 -2.17 8.35
C THR A 69 11.95 -3.62 8.66
N ASN A 70 12.38 -4.38 7.66
CA ASN A 70 12.71 -5.80 7.82
C ASN A 70 14.10 -6.00 8.47
N ALA A 71 14.46 -7.26 8.75
CA ALA A 71 15.73 -7.61 9.39
C ALA A 71 16.98 -7.18 8.59
N LYS A 72 16.83 -6.87 7.29
CA LYS A 72 17.91 -6.36 6.43
C LYS A 72 17.99 -4.83 6.42
N GLY A 73 17.20 -4.15 7.25
CA GLY A 73 17.12 -2.69 7.29
C GLY A 73 16.36 -2.08 6.11
N GLN A 74 15.65 -2.89 5.32
CA GLN A 74 14.91 -2.42 4.15
C GLN A 74 13.47 -2.11 4.52
N ARG A 75 12.92 -1.03 3.96
CA ARG A 75 11.51 -0.69 4.15
C ARG A 75 10.62 -1.73 3.47
N GLU A 76 9.47 -2.01 4.06
CA GLU A 76 8.47 -2.95 3.55
C GLU A 76 7.05 -2.49 3.89
N LEU A 77 6.06 -2.82 3.06
CA LEU A 77 4.65 -2.57 3.39
C LEU A 77 4.09 -3.73 4.19
N VAL A 78 3.40 -3.39 5.28
CA VAL A 78 2.70 -4.37 6.11
C VAL A 78 1.23 -4.03 6.12
N LEU A 79 0.36 -4.95 5.70
CA LEU A 79 -1.10 -4.81 5.82
C LEU A 79 -1.61 -5.45 7.10
N VAL A 80 -2.54 -4.78 7.77
CA VAL A 80 -3.17 -5.24 9.01
C VAL A 80 -4.66 -4.88 8.99
N ALA A 81 -5.55 -5.82 9.31
CA ALA A 81 -6.94 -5.47 9.58
C ALA A 81 -7.06 -4.78 10.94
N SER A 82 -7.97 -3.82 11.07
CA SER A 82 -8.28 -3.22 12.37
C SER A 82 -9.78 -3.16 12.65
N ASP A 83 -10.13 -3.22 13.93
CA ASP A 83 -11.51 -3.25 14.42
C ASP A 83 -12.18 -1.86 14.41
N ALA A 84 -13.45 -1.80 14.82
CA ALA A 84 -14.21 -0.55 14.91
C ALA A 84 -13.62 0.49 15.89
N LYS A 85 -12.81 0.04 16.86
CA LYS A 85 -12.13 0.89 17.84
C LYS A 85 -10.75 1.34 17.34
N GLY A 86 -10.29 0.80 16.21
CA GLY A 86 -8.98 1.06 15.64
C GLY A 86 -7.87 0.19 16.23
N ASN A 87 -8.20 -0.90 16.93
CA ASN A 87 -7.19 -1.87 17.37
C ASN A 87 -6.77 -2.77 16.21
N ASP A 88 -5.49 -3.12 16.16
CA ASP A 88 -4.95 -4.02 15.15
C ASP A 88 -5.32 -5.48 15.45
N LEU A 89 -5.72 -6.20 14.41
CA LEU A 89 -6.01 -7.63 14.45
C LEU A 89 -4.76 -8.39 14.01
N THR A 90 -3.85 -8.63 14.95
CA THR A 90 -2.47 -9.09 14.72
C THR A 90 -2.34 -10.45 14.02
N GLU A 91 -3.35 -11.30 14.11
CA GLU A 91 -3.42 -12.59 13.42
C GLU A 91 -3.58 -12.45 11.90
N THR A 92 -3.84 -11.24 11.42
CA THR A 92 -4.00 -10.92 10.00
C THR A 92 -3.00 -9.88 9.57
N THR A 93 -1.72 -10.25 9.59
CA THR A 93 -0.63 -9.42 9.11
C THR A 93 -0.13 -10.00 7.78
N LEU A 94 -0.07 -9.18 6.74
CA LEU A 94 0.54 -9.55 5.45
C LEU A 94 1.77 -8.69 5.19
N ASP A 95 2.89 -9.33 4.92
CA ASP A 95 4.13 -8.76 4.41
C ASP A 95 4.43 -9.31 3.01
N GLY A 96 5.60 -9.02 2.45
CA GLY A 96 6.03 -9.59 1.17
C GLY A 96 5.28 -9.03 -0.04
N HIS A 97 4.96 -7.73 -0.03
CA HIS A 97 4.31 -7.10 -1.17
C HIS A 97 5.17 -7.24 -2.43
N LEU A 98 4.53 -7.50 -3.58
CA LEU A 98 5.23 -7.48 -4.86
C LEU A 98 5.54 -6.01 -5.21
N PRO A 99 6.83 -5.59 -5.25
CA PRO A 99 7.17 -4.20 -5.43
C PRO A 99 6.81 -3.71 -6.83
N CYS A 100 6.19 -2.54 -6.90
CA CYS A 100 5.71 -1.97 -8.14
C CYS A 100 6.13 -0.51 -8.27
N PRO A 101 6.99 -0.17 -9.27
CA PRO A 101 7.62 -0.98 -10.34
C PRO A 101 8.80 -1.90 -9.89
N PRO A 102 9.31 -2.86 -10.70
CA PRO A 102 9.02 -3.12 -12.13
C PRO A 102 8.03 -4.25 -12.40
N PHE A 103 7.58 -4.98 -11.37
CA PHE A 103 6.79 -6.21 -11.59
C PHE A 103 5.35 -5.94 -12.03
N CYS A 104 4.76 -4.79 -11.66
CA CYS A 104 3.48 -4.36 -12.21
C CYS A 104 3.68 -3.73 -13.59
N PRO A 105 2.97 -4.18 -14.64
CA PRO A 105 3.11 -3.64 -15.99
C PRO A 105 2.64 -2.18 -16.04
N PRO A 106 3.53 -1.21 -16.35
CA PRO A 106 3.15 0.19 -16.37
C PRO A 106 2.51 0.60 -17.70
N GLU A 107 2.80 -0.09 -18.81
CA GLU A 107 2.45 0.32 -20.19
C GLU A 107 0.93 0.41 -20.41
N ASP A 108 0.16 -0.58 -19.94
CA ASP A 108 -1.30 -0.66 -20.17
C ASP A 108 -2.13 -0.10 -19.00
N SER A 109 -1.50 0.59 -18.05
CA SER A 109 -2.18 1.06 -16.84
C SER A 109 -2.98 2.33 -17.11
N LEU A 110 -4.31 2.29 -16.90
CA LEU A 110 -5.18 3.49 -16.85
C LEU A 110 -4.82 4.46 -15.71
N LEU A 111 -3.91 4.06 -14.83
CA LEU A 111 -3.33 4.92 -13.81
C LEU A 111 -2.04 5.61 -14.29
N ARG A 112 -1.73 5.62 -15.59
CA ARG A 112 -0.79 6.59 -16.17
C ARG A 112 -1.52 7.89 -16.48
N GLY A 113 -0.87 9.01 -16.16
CA GLY A 113 -1.26 10.37 -16.53
C GLY A 113 -0.56 10.84 -17.79
#